data_AF-A0A328SQ07-F1
#
_entry.id   AF-A0A328SQ07-F1
#
_cell.length_a   1.000
_cell.length_b   1.000
_cell.length_c   1.000
_cell.angle_alpha   90.00
_cell.angle_beta   90.00
_cell.angle_gamma   90.00
#
_symmetry.space_group_name_H-M   'P 1'
#
loop_
_entity.id
_entity.type
_entity.pdbx_description
1 polymer ?
#
loop_
_entity_poly.entity_id
_entity_poly.type
_entity_poly.pdbx_seq_one_letter_code
_entity_poly.pdbx_strand_id
1 'polypeptide(L)' 'MLFNGFEHFGSLEESAAQARARRRETLTDLRNELFFVCRRSRHQDSDEYVGLYQELLPLLQQAIRAQQHGA' A
#
# COMPACT_ATOMS: atom_id res chain seq x y z
N MET A 1 -2.51 -1.06 -11.80
CA MET A 1 -2.71 -2.10 -10.77
C MET A 1 -1.63 -3.14 -11.01
N LEU A 2 -0.75 -3.56 -10.10
CA LEU A 2 -0.91 -3.71 -8.66
C LEU A 2 0.47 -3.64 -7.99
N PHE A 3 0.60 -2.85 -6.93
CA PHE A 3 1.50 -3.25 -5.86
C PHE A 3 0.89 -4.52 -5.25
N ASN A 4 1.59 -5.65 -5.35
CA ASN A 4 1.21 -6.88 -4.66
C ASN A 4 1.87 -6.87 -3.27
N GLY A 5 1.11 -6.47 -2.24
CA GLY A 5 1.60 -6.50 -0.87
C GLY A 5 2.14 -7.88 -0.46
N PHE A 6 1.65 -8.96 -1.06
CA PHE A 6 2.03 -10.33 -0.73
C PHE A 6 3.45 -10.65 -1.22
N GLU A 7 3.83 -10.17 -2.40
CA GLU A 7 5.21 -10.30 -2.91
C GLU A 7 6.20 -9.52 -2.06
N HIS A 8 5.75 -8.45 -1.40
CA HIS A 8 6.62 -7.64 -0.56
C HIS A 8 6.76 -8.19 0.87
N PHE A 9 5.66 -8.65 1.47
CA PHE A 9 5.63 -9.11 2.86
C PHE A 9 5.67 -10.63 3.02
N GLY A 10 5.74 -11.39 1.94
CA GLY A 10 5.85 -12.86 1.94
C GLY A 10 4.50 -13.58 1.80
N SER A 11 3.44 -13.05 2.41
CA SER A 11 2.09 -13.64 2.36
C SER A 11 0.97 -12.61 2.42
N LEU A 12 -0.26 -13.05 2.07
CA LEU A 12 -1.49 -12.28 2.27
C LEU A 12 -1.70 -11.96 3.75
N GLU A 13 -1.52 -12.95 4.61
CA GLU A 13 -1.71 -12.84 6.05
C GLU A 13 -0.78 -11.82 6.67
N GLU A 14 0.52 -11.87 6.35
CA GLU A 14 1.52 -10.93 6.87
C GLU A 14 1.28 -9.52 6.34
N SER A 15 1.00 -9.39 5.05
CA SER A 15 0.65 -8.11 4.43
C SER A 15 -0.60 -7.50 5.09
N ALA A 16 -1.63 -8.31 5.37
CA ALA A 16 -2.84 -7.86 6.04
C ALA A 16 -2.61 -7.53 7.51
N ALA A 17 -1.77 -8.28 8.22
CA ALA A 17 -1.40 -8.01 9.61
C ALA A 17 -0.68 -6.66 9.73
N GLN A 18 0.26 -6.36 8.83
CA GLN A 18 0.96 -5.06 8.80
C GLN A 18 -0.02 -3.91 8.52
N ALA A 19 -0.89 -4.05 7.53
CA ALA A 19 -1.88 -3.01 7.21
C ALA A 19 -2.88 -2.78 8.36
N ARG A 20 -3.31 -3.83 9.06
CA ARG A 20 -4.17 -3.73 10.25
C ARG A 20 -3.46 -3.09 11.43
N ALA A 21 -2.18 -3.40 11.62
CA ALA A 21 -1.37 -2.82 12.69
C ALA A 21 -1.11 -1.32 12.51
N ARG A 22 -1.34 -0.78 11.29
CA ARG A 22 -1.12 0.64 10.96
C ARG A 22 0.26 1.12 11.40
N ARG A 23 1.26 0.26 11.27
CA ARG A 23 2.66 0.65 11.49
C ARG A 23 3.02 1.55 10.34
N ARG A 24 3.21 2.84 10.59
CA ARG A 24 3.49 3.86 9.56
C ARG A 24 4.96 4.29 9.65
N GLU A 25 5.83 3.29 9.81
CA GLU A 25 7.26 3.50 10.09
C GLU A 25 8.05 3.69 8.79
N THR A 26 7.60 3.07 7.70
CA THR A 26 8.21 3.20 6.37
C THR A 26 7.18 3.62 5.32
N LEU A 27 7.67 4.19 4.21
CA LEU A 27 6.82 4.48 3.04
C LEU A 27 6.20 3.22 2.43
N THR A 28 6.88 2.07 2.59
CA THR A 28 6.34 0.78 2.20
C THR A 28 5.11 0.42 3.02
N ASP A 29 5.13 0.67 4.34
CA ASP A 29 3.98 0.34 5.18
C ASP A 29 2.77 1.20 4.83
N LEU A 30 2.99 2.49 4.53
CA LEU A 30 1.94 3.39 4.03
C LEU A 30 1.37 2.90 2.70
N ARG A 31 2.22 2.44 1.78
CA ARG A 31 1.80 1.85 0.51
C ARG A 31 0.97 0.58 0.72
N ASN A 32 1.31 -0.22 1.72
CA ASN A 32 0.58 -1.43 2.08
C ASN A 32 -0.79 -1.14 2.72
N GLU A 33 -0.86 -0.18 3.64
CA GLU A 33 -2.10 0.29 4.23
C GLU A 33 -3.07 0.79 3.14
N LEU A 34 -2.58 1.64 2.23
CA LEU A 34 -3.34 2.17 1.10
C LEU A 34 -3.87 1.06 0.17
N PHE A 35 -3.06 0.03 -0.09
CA PHE A 35 -3.49 -1.15 -0.85
C PHE A 35 -4.66 -1.89 -0.19
N PHE A 36 -4.61 -2.14 1.12
CA PHE A 36 -5.69 -2.84 1.82
C PHE A 36 -6.96 -2.01 1.94
N VAL A 37 -6.85 -0.69 2.13
CA VAL A 37 -8.02 0.19 2.16
C VAL A 37 -8.75 0.17 0.81
N CYS A 38 -8.01 0.34 -0.29
CA CYS A 38 -8.57 0.28 -1.63
C CYS A 38 -9.18 -1.10 -1.94
N ARG A 39 -8.47 -2.19 -1.58
CA ARG A 39 -8.97 -3.56 -1.76
C ARG A 39 -10.25 -3.80 -0.96
N ARG A 40 -10.32 -3.35 0.31
CA ARG A 40 -11.51 -3.49 1.15
C ARG A 40 -12.70 -2.71 0.59
N SER A 41 -12.48 -1.47 0.16
CA SER A 41 -13.50 -0.63 -0.46
C SER A 41 -14.15 -1.35 -1.65
N ARG A 42 -13.32 -1.88 -2.55
CA ARG A 42 -13.79 -2.63 -3.73
C ARG A 42 -14.53 -3.92 -3.39
N HIS A 43 -14.16 -4.60 -2.31
CA HIS A 43 -14.91 -5.77 -1.81
C HIS A 43 -16.27 -5.41 -1.21
N GLN A 44 -16.52 -4.13 -0.93
CA GLN A 44 -17.79 -3.59 -0.43
C GLN A 44 -18.56 -2.86 -1.54
N ASP A 45 -18.22 -3.10 -2.81
CA ASP A 45 -18.78 -2.42 -3.99
C ASP A 45 -18.69 -0.88 -3.91
N SER A 46 -17.65 -0.37 -3.22
CA SER A 46 -17.36 1.04 -3.08
C SER A 46 -16.05 1.41 -3.77
N ASP A 47 -16.08 2.44 -4.59
CA ASP A 47 -14.89 3.00 -5.26
C ASP A 47 -14.30 4.22 -4.54
N GLU A 48 -14.77 4.54 -3.34
CA GLU A 48 -14.39 5.72 -2.54
C GLU A 48 -12.86 5.95 -2.49
N TYR A 49 -12.09 4.87 -2.34
CA TYR A 49 -10.63 4.94 -2.20
C TYR A 49 -9.85 4.64 -3.48
N VAL A 50 -10.53 4.37 -4.60
CA VAL A 50 -9.86 4.04 -5.87
C VAL A 50 -9.14 5.26 -6.45
N GLY A 51 -9.78 6.43 -6.44
CA GLY A 51 -9.16 7.69 -6.89
C GLY A 51 -7.93 8.04 -6.05
N LEU A 52 -8.09 8.02 -4.72
CA LEU A 52 -6.99 8.27 -3.79
C LEU A 52 -5.82 7.29 -3.98
N TYR A 53 -6.13 6.01 -4.20
CA TYR A 53 -5.12 5.00 -4.49
C TYR A 53 -4.34 5.31 -5.78
N GLN A 54 -5.04 5.73 -6.84
CA GLN A 54 -4.43 6.06 -8.13
C GLN A 54 -3.53 7.30 -8.04
N GLU A 55 -3.92 8.30 -7.25
CA GLU A 55 -3.15 9.53 -7.04
C GLU A 55 -1.90 9.30 -6.19
N LEU A 56 -2.04 8.58 -5.07
CA LEU A 56 -0.95 8.43 -4.11
C LEU A 56 0.07 7.35 -4.47
N LEU A 57 -0.34 6.31 -5.21
CA LEU A 57 0.57 5.22 -5.59
C LEU A 57 1.84 5.68 -6.32
N PRO A 58 1.79 6.50 -7.40
CA PRO A 58 3.00 6.93 -8.09
C PRO A 58 3.91 7.79 -7.20
N LEU A 59 3.35 8.63 -6.32
CA LEU A 59 4.10 9.46 -5.39
C LEU A 59 4.85 8.60 -4.36
N LEU A 60 4.18 7.61 -3.78
CA LEU A 60 4.80 6.65 -2.86
C LEU A 60 5.90 5.84 -3.54
N GLN A 61 5.70 5.42 -4.80
CA GLN A 61 6.73 4.71 -5.56
C GLN A 61 7.97 5.57 -5.81
N GLN A 62 7.80 6.85 -6.18
CA GLN A 62 8.89 7.78 -6.38
C GLN A 62 9.67 8.03 -5.08
N ALA A 63 8.95 8.27 -3.98
CA ALA A 63 9.56 8.53 -2.68
C ALA A 63 10.32 7.30 -2.13
N ILE A 64 9.78 6.08 -2.31
CA ILE A 64 10.49 4.84 -1.97
C ILE A 64 11.78 4.69 -2.78
N ARG A 65 11.73 4.95 -4.10
CA ARG A 65 12.94 4.89 -4.96
C ARG A 65 13.96 5.95 -4.57
N ALA A 66 13.52 7.16 -4.24
CA ALA A 66 14.39 8.24 -3.81
C ALA A 66 15.10 7.89 -2.48
N GLN A 67 14.41 7.26 -1.52
CA GLN A 67 15.05 6.76 -0.30
C GLN A 67 16.13 5.70 -0.57
N GLN A 68 15.97 4.89 -1.62
CA GLN A 68 16.92 3.81 -1.97
C GLN A 68 18.17 4.31 -2.70
N HIS A 69 18.14 5.51 -3.29
CA HIS A 69 19.26 6.09 -4.04
C HIS A 69 19.94 7.28 -3.33
N GLY A 70 19.43 7.70 -2.17
CA GLY A 70 20.00 8.76 -1.35
C GLY A 70 20.91 8.28 -0.20
N ALA A 71 21.46 7.06 -0.30
CA ALA A 71 22.37 6.46 0.67
C ALA A 71 23.84 6.47 0.19
#